data_AF-A0A9X1WVP7-F1
#
_entry.id   AF-A0A9X1WVP7-F1
#
_cell.length_a   1.000
_cell.length_b   1.000
_cell.length_c   1.000
_cell.angle_alpha   90.00
_cell.angle_beta   90.00
_cell.angle_gamma   90.00
#
_symmetry.space_group_name_H-M   'P 1'
#
loop_
_entity.id
_entity.type
_entity.pdbx_description
1 polymer ?
#
loop_
_entity_poly.entity_id
_entity_poly.type
_entity_poly.pdbx_seq_one_letter_code
_entity_poly.pdbx_strand_id
1 'polypeptide(L)'
;MSVYIPQSRLIKSTEQQFLFSARLDANLKAFAGHFPNCPVFPGVAQIAMVKAIVDEHFANFKDLDRIEQLRFQGFIFPEQDIFIQIEPQDHSIQFKVTNAMQEALASGRMMFKTQLATQQRIQNTVETSHELMH
;
A
#
# COMPACT_ATOMS: atom_id res chain seq x y z
N MET A 1 16.41 -2.02 -1.66
CA MET A 1 15.28 -2.08 -2.62
C MET A 1 14.90 -0.71 -3.19
N SER A 2 15.76 0.32 -3.10
CA SER A 2 15.39 1.74 -3.36
C SER A 2 15.59 2.26 -4.79
N VAL A 3 16.12 1.46 -5.73
CA VAL A 3 16.49 1.97 -7.06
C VAL A 3 15.35 1.94 -8.08
N TYR A 4 14.22 1.29 -7.76
CA TYR A 4 13.02 1.20 -8.62
C TYR A 4 11.81 1.97 -8.07
N ILE A 5 11.79 2.20 -6.76
CA ILE A 5 10.68 2.84 -6.06
C ILE A 5 11.19 4.18 -5.54
N PRO A 6 10.56 5.32 -5.91
CA PRO A 6 10.96 6.62 -5.39
C PRO A 6 10.72 6.66 -3.88
N GLN A 7 11.50 7.49 -3.18
CA GLN A 7 11.18 7.81 -1.79
C GLN A 7 9.92 8.68 -1.76
N SER A 8 8.99 8.30 -0.88
CA SER A 8 7.80 9.07 -0.58
C SER A 8 7.94 9.79 0.76
N ARG A 9 7.28 10.95 0.90
CA ARG A 9 7.17 11.68 2.15
C ARG A 9 5.70 11.93 2.46
N LEU A 10 5.27 11.66 3.69
CA LEU A 10 3.96 12.10 4.17
C LEU A 10 3.92 13.64 4.25
N ILE A 11 2.96 14.27 3.58
CA ILE A 11 2.80 15.73 3.57
C ILE A 11 1.55 16.20 4.32
N LYS A 12 0.52 15.36 4.42
CA LYS A 12 -0.70 15.64 5.17
C LYS A 12 -1.38 14.34 5.59
N SER A 13 -2.00 14.32 6.77
CA SER A 13 -2.84 13.21 7.22
C SER A 13 -4.06 13.71 8.00
N THR A 14 -5.15 12.98 7.88
CA THR A 14 -6.33 13.01 8.76
C THR A 14 -6.56 11.61 9.33
N GLU A 15 -7.64 11.40 10.08
CA GLU A 15 -8.01 10.06 10.57
C GLU A 15 -8.30 9.06 9.44
N GLN A 16 -8.74 9.53 8.28
CA GLN A 16 -9.25 8.69 7.19
C GLN A 16 -8.43 8.77 5.91
N GLN A 17 -7.58 9.78 5.76
CA GLN A 17 -6.89 10.07 4.52
C GLN A 17 -5.44 10.51 4.77
N PHE A 18 -4.52 9.95 4.00
CA PHE A 18 -3.10 10.25 4.05
C PHE A 18 -2.64 10.70 2.67
N LEU A 19 -1.86 11.77 2.61
CA LEU A 19 -1.32 12.31 1.38
C LEU A 19 0.20 12.29 1.44
N PHE A 20 0.79 11.61 0.48
CA PHE A 20 2.23 11.51 0.28
C PHE A 20 2.64 12.27 -0.97
N SER A 21 3.87 12.76 -1.01
CA SER A 21 4.53 13.23 -2.24
C SER A 21 5.73 12.36 -2.57
N ALA A 22 6.02 12.22 -3.86
CA ALA A 22 7.22 11.55 -4.35
C ALA A 22 7.74 12.26 -5.61
N ARG A 23 9.06 12.40 -5.70
CA ARG A 23 9.78 12.90 -6.89
C ARG A 23 10.25 11.71 -7.71
N LEU A 24 9.89 11.68 -9.00
CA LEU A 24 10.34 10.65 -9.92
C LEU A 24 11.68 11.04 -10.56
N ASP A 25 12.77 10.86 -9.81
CA ASP A 25 14.12 11.10 -10.31
C ASP A 25 14.39 10.29 -11.60
N ALA A 26 14.94 10.95 -12.63
CA ALA A 26 15.23 10.33 -13.92
C ALA A 26 16.18 9.13 -13.82
N ASN A 27 16.98 9.03 -12.76
CA ASN A 27 17.93 7.94 -12.52
C ASN A 27 17.28 6.68 -11.92
N LEU A 28 15.97 6.70 -11.62
CA LEU A 28 15.27 5.49 -11.20
C LEU A 28 15.40 4.41 -12.28
N LYS A 29 15.87 3.23 -11.87
CA LYS A 29 15.98 2.06 -12.76
C LYS A 29 14.63 1.63 -13.34
N ALA A 30 13.52 2.06 -12.74
CA ALA A 30 12.18 1.83 -13.28
C ALA A 30 11.94 2.49 -14.64
N PHE A 31 12.69 3.53 -15.00
CA PHE A 31 12.66 4.14 -16.33
C PHE A 31 13.54 3.42 -17.35
N ALA A 32 14.48 2.57 -16.91
CA ALA A 32 15.39 1.86 -17.79
C ALA A 32 14.62 0.81 -18.63
N GLY A 33 14.51 1.06 -19.93
CA GLY A 33 13.86 0.16 -20.89
C GLY A 33 12.34 0.34 -21.03
N HIS A 34 11.70 1.21 -20.23
CA HIS A 34 10.26 1.50 -20.39
C HIS A 34 10.02 2.63 -21.39
N PHE A 35 10.12 2.19 -22.65
CA PHE A 35 10.23 2.86 -23.96
C PHE A 35 11.54 3.62 -24.16
N PRO A 36 12.45 3.13 -25.03
CA PRO A 36 13.77 3.73 -25.27
C PRO A 36 13.77 5.23 -25.57
N ASN A 37 12.69 5.74 -26.18
CA ASN A 37 12.56 7.14 -26.57
C ASN A 37 11.51 7.91 -25.76
N CYS A 38 10.83 7.26 -24.81
CA CYS A 38 9.76 7.86 -24.01
C CYS A 38 9.69 7.19 -22.63
N PRO A 39 10.69 7.42 -21.75
CA PRO A 39 10.71 6.83 -20.43
C PRO A 39 9.44 7.18 -19.67
N VAL A 40 8.69 6.16 -19.24
CA VAL A 40 7.49 6.32 -18.40
C VAL A 40 7.59 5.42 -17.17
N PHE A 41 7.05 5.88 -16.05
CA PHE A 41 7.08 5.12 -14.81
C PHE A 41 6.02 4.01 -14.89
N PRO A 42 6.43 2.73 -14.93
CA PRO A 42 5.54 1.65 -15.30
C PRO A 42 4.49 1.37 -14.23
N GLY A 43 3.33 0.87 -14.64
CA GLY A 43 2.21 0.60 -13.73
C GLY A 43 2.58 -0.34 -12.58
N VAL A 44 3.45 -1.33 -12.82
CA VAL A 44 3.94 -2.23 -11.77
C VAL A 44 4.79 -1.50 -10.71
N ALA A 45 5.58 -0.50 -11.11
CA ALA A 45 6.36 0.30 -10.17
C ALA A 45 5.46 1.29 -9.39
N GLN A 46 4.40 1.80 -10.01
CA GLN A 46 3.37 2.58 -9.32
C GLN A 46 2.68 1.76 -8.22
N ILE A 47 2.31 0.51 -8.52
CA ILE A 47 1.73 -0.42 -7.53
C ILE A 47 2.73 -0.71 -6.40
N ALA A 48 3.99 -1.00 -6.75
CA ALA A 48 5.03 -1.31 -5.77
C ALA A 48 5.30 -0.11 -4.84
N MET A 49 5.26 1.12 -5.37
CA MET A 49 5.37 2.35 -4.58
C MET A 49 4.21 2.51 -3.60
N VAL A 50 2.97 2.31 -4.05
CA VAL A 50 1.81 2.35 -3.14
C VAL A 50 1.95 1.27 -2.07
N LYS A 51 2.35 0.05 -2.43
CA LYS A 51 2.55 -1.05 -1.47
C LYS A 51 3.67 -0.74 -0.47
N ALA A 52 4.76 -0.11 -0.90
CA ALA A 52 5.85 0.31 -0.02
C ALA A 52 5.36 1.34 1.03
N ILE A 53 4.57 2.32 0.61
CA ILE A 53 3.91 3.27 1.53
C ILE A 53 3.01 2.52 2.51
N VAL A 54 2.22 1.56 2.02
CA VAL A 54 1.32 0.76 2.86
C VAL A 54 2.11 -0.01 3.92
N ASP A 55 3.17 -0.71 3.52
CA ASP A 55 4.01 -1.52 4.41
C ASP A 55 4.72 -0.68 5.47
N GLU A 56 5.15 0.53 5.12
CA GLU A 56 5.85 1.43 6.03
C GLU A 56 4.91 2.08 7.07
N HIS A 57 3.68 2.41 6.66
CA HIS A 57 2.80 3.27 7.48
C HIS A 57 1.57 2.57 8.07
N PHE A 58 1.18 1.38 7.57
CA PHE A 58 -0.10 0.76 7.95
C PHE A 58 0.08 -0.72 8.35
N ALA A 59 0.44 -0.93 9.63
CA ALA A 59 0.82 -2.24 10.18
C ALA A 59 -0.23 -3.37 10.02
N ASN A 60 -1.52 -3.01 9.88
CA ASN A 60 -2.63 -3.97 9.75
C ASN A 60 -2.78 -4.53 8.32
N PHE A 61 -2.07 -3.99 7.32
CA PHE A 61 -2.23 -4.34 5.90
C PHE A 61 -0.99 -5.02 5.34
N LYS A 62 -0.73 -6.27 5.75
CA LYS A 62 0.49 -7.01 5.34
C LYS A 62 0.27 -7.89 4.11
N ASP A 63 -0.73 -8.75 4.18
CA ASP A 63 -0.97 -9.79 3.18
C ASP A 63 -1.88 -9.25 2.06
N LEU A 64 -1.27 -8.59 1.07
CA LEU A 64 -1.96 -8.16 -0.14
C LEU A 64 -2.51 -9.38 -0.88
N ASP A 65 -3.83 -9.45 -1.04
CA ASP A 65 -4.53 -10.55 -1.71
C ASP A 65 -4.69 -10.26 -3.21
N ARG A 66 -5.25 -9.08 -3.54
CA ARG A 66 -5.53 -8.67 -4.91
C ARG A 66 -5.64 -7.15 -5.01
N ILE A 67 -5.62 -6.66 -6.25
CA ILE A 67 -5.86 -5.24 -6.57
C ILE A 67 -7.10 -5.17 -7.43
N GLU A 68 -8.07 -4.37 -7.01
CA GLU A 68 -9.34 -4.14 -7.70
C GLU A 68 -9.40 -2.72 -8.28
N GLN A 69 -10.25 -2.53 -9.29
CA GLN A 69 -10.54 -1.21 -9.88
C GLN A 69 -9.29 -0.42 -10.34
N LEU A 70 -8.22 -1.14 -10.70
CA LEU A 70 -6.96 -0.55 -11.11
C LEU A 70 -7.11 0.15 -12.47
N ARG A 71 -6.79 1.45 -12.51
CA ARG A 71 -6.80 2.26 -13.72
C ARG A 71 -5.54 3.08 -13.82
N PHE A 72 -4.86 3.00 -14.98
CA PHE A 72 -3.79 3.90 -15.39
C PHE A 72 -4.37 4.86 -16.42
N GLN A 73 -4.49 6.14 -16.05
CA GLN A 73 -5.20 7.17 -16.81
C GLN A 73 -4.25 8.21 -17.41
N GLY A 74 -3.05 8.35 -16.85
CA GLY A 74 -2.04 9.29 -17.31
C GLY A 74 -0.64 8.72 -17.24
N PHE A 75 0.26 9.30 -18.03
CA PHE A 75 1.68 8.98 -17.96
C PHE A 75 2.33 9.70 -16.78
N ILE A 76 3.36 9.06 -16.23
CA ILE A 76 4.26 9.62 -15.24
C ILE A 76 5.64 9.65 -15.87
N PHE A 77 6.20 10.84 -16.06
CA PHE A 77 7.49 11.04 -16.69
C PHE A 77 8.61 11.21 -15.65
N PRO A 78 9.89 11.08 -16.07
CA PRO A 78 11.02 11.53 -15.28
C PRO A 78 10.87 12.99 -14.85
N GLU A 79 11.46 13.33 -13.71
CA GLU A 79 11.47 14.67 -13.13
C GLU A 79 10.07 15.23 -12.85
N GLN A 80 9.08 14.35 -12.68
CA GLN A 80 7.73 14.70 -12.29
C GLN A 80 7.55 14.55 -10.77
N ASP A 81 6.80 15.48 -10.18
CA ASP A 81 6.26 15.32 -8.83
C ASP A 81 4.87 14.70 -8.90
N ILE A 82 4.64 13.68 -8.06
CA ILE A 82 3.35 13.04 -7.91
C ILE A 82 2.89 13.07 -6.46
N PHE A 83 1.59 12.94 -6.29
CA PHE A 83 0.92 12.90 -5.00
C PHE A 83 0.13 11.61 -4.89
N ILE A 84 0.27 10.91 -3.76
CA ILE A 84 -0.39 9.63 -3.50
C ILE A 84 -1.34 9.82 -2.32
N GLN A 85 -2.62 9.77 -2.61
CA GLN A 85 -3.68 9.73 -1.61
C GLN A 85 -3.96 8.27 -1.24
N ILE A 86 -3.99 8.00 0.06
CA ILE A 86 -4.26 6.70 0.67
C ILE A 86 -5.44 6.84 1.63
N GLU A 87 -6.46 6.00 1.45
CA GLU A 87 -7.64 5.92 2.30
C GLU A 87 -7.81 4.48 2.81
N PRO A 88 -7.38 4.21 4.05
CA PRO A 88 -7.57 2.91 4.67
C PRO A 88 -9.05 2.66 5.01
N GLN A 89 -9.47 1.41 4.82
CA GLN A 89 -10.73 0.86 5.28
C GLN A 89 -10.46 -0.49 5.96
N ASP A 90 -11.48 -1.12 6.53
CA ASP A 90 -11.34 -2.35 7.34
C ASP A 90 -10.40 -3.40 6.73
N HIS A 91 -10.59 -3.74 5.45
CA HIS A 91 -9.79 -4.77 4.76
C HIS A 91 -9.25 -4.32 3.40
N SER A 92 -9.22 -3.01 3.17
CA SER A 92 -8.76 -2.47 1.89
C SER A 92 -8.11 -1.11 2.05
N ILE A 93 -7.29 -0.76 1.07
CA ILE A 93 -6.75 0.58 0.91
C ILE A 93 -7.15 1.09 -0.47
N GLN A 94 -7.90 2.18 -0.53
CA GLN A 94 -8.10 2.92 -1.76
C GLN A 94 -6.93 3.86 -1.98
N PHE A 95 -6.45 3.93 -3.22
CA PHE A 95 -5.38 4.85 -3.58
C PHE A 95 -5.71 5.64 -4.85
N LYS A 96 -5.21 6.87 -4.89
CA LYS A 96 -5.22 7.74 -6.08
C LYS A 96 -3.86 8.43 -6.22
N VAL A 97 -3.31 8.39 -7.42
CA VAL A 97 -2.07 9.08 -7.80
C VAL A 97 -2.43 10.26 -8.69
N THR A 98 -1.95 11.45 -8.35
CA THR A 98 -2.16 12.68 -9.13
C THR A 98 -0.84 13.40 -9.44
N ASN A 99 -0.85 14.25 -10.47
CA ASN A 99 0.23 15.21 -10.71
C ASN A 99 0.01 16.51 -9.90
N ALA A 100 0.92 17.48 -10.05
CA ALA A 100 0.80 18.80 -9.42
C ALA A 100 -0.47 19.58 -9.82
N MET A 101 -1.03 19.29 -11.00
CA MET A 101 -2.29 19.89 -11.49
C MET A 101 -3.54 19.14 -10.98
N GLN A 102 -3.38 18.17 -10.07
CA GLN A 102 -4.46 17.33 -9.52
C GLN A 102 -5.15 16.41 -10.53
N GLU A 103 -4.55 16.21 -11.70
CA GLU A 103 -5.04 15.27 -12.70
C GLU A 103 -4.75 13.85 -12.26
N ALA A 104 -5.73 12.94 -12.44
CA ALA A 104 -5.58 11.55 -12.05
C ALA A 104 -4.64 10.81 -13.01
N LEU A 105 -3.55 10.26 -12.48
CA LEU A 105 -2.59 9.46 -13.23
C LEU A 105 -2.87 7.96 -13.06
N ALA A 106 -3.19 7.55 -11.83
CA ALA A 106 -3.59 6.19 -11.51
C ALA A 106 -4.54 6.13 -10.31
N SER A 107 -5.28 5.04 -10.19
CA SER A 107 -6.12 4.75 -9.02
C SER A 107 -6.37 3.26 -8.88
N GLY A 108 -6.69 2.81 -7.69
CA GLY A 108 -7.13 1.43 -7.46
C GLY A 108 -7.44 1.16 -6.00
N ARG A 109 -7.77 -0.09 -5.71
CA ARG A 109 -8.04 -0.58 -4.35
C ARG A 109 -7.23 -1.84 -4.07
N MET A 110 -6.35 -1.78 -3.09
CA MET A 110 -5.61 -2.93 -2.58
C MET A 110 -6.45 -3.66 -1.54
N MET A 111 -6.72 -4.95 -1.75
CA MET A 111 -7.45 -5.81 -0.82
C MET A 111 -6.47 -6.65 -0.02
N PHE A 112 -6.67 -6.73 1.29
CA PHE A 112 -5.78 -7.46 2.19
C PHE A 112 -6.51 -8.63 2.84
N LYS A 113 -5.78 -9.71 3.14
CA LYS A 113 -6.34 -10.85 3.86
C LYS A 113 -6.69 -10.41 5.28
N THR A 114 -7.87 -10.81 5.74
CA THR A 114 -8.24 -10.64 7.14
C THR A 114 -7.40 -11.57 8.00
N GLN A 115 -6.69 -11.00 8.98
CA GLN A 115 -6.18 -11.83 10.06
C GLN A 115 -7.38 -12.29 10.88
N LEU A 116 -7.78 -13.55 10.69
CA LEU A 116 -8.67 -14.21 11.63
C LEU A 116 -8.05 -14.05 13.02
N ALA A 117 -8.74 -13.36 13.92
CA ALA A 117 -8.35 -13.30 15.31
C ALA A 117 -8.33 -14.75 15.82
N THR A 118 -7.14 -15.29 16.09
CA THR A 118 -7.00 -16.60 16.72
C THR A 118 -7.61 -16.50 18.12
N GLN A 119 -8.89 -16.83 18.24
CA GLN A 119 -9.53 -17.07 19.53
C GLN A 119 -8.92 -18.35 20.11
N GLN A 120 -7.81 -18.25 20.85
CA GLN A 120 -7.46 -19.27 21.82
C GLN A 120 -8.43 -19.14 22.99
N ARG A 121 -9.56 -19.84 22.86
CA ARG A 121 -10.56 -20.03 23.89
C ARG A 121 -9.93 -20.85 25.02
N ILE A 122 -9.83 -20.23 26.18
CA ILE A 122 -9.51 -20.87 27.46
C ILE A 122 -10.44 -22.08 27.65
N GLN A 123 -9.88 -23.26 27.93
CA GLN A 123 -10.58 -24.28 28.70
C GLN A 123 -9.90 -24.40 30.05
N ASN A 124 -10.50 -23.71 31.01
CA ASN A 124 -10.52 -24.11 32.41
C ASN A 124 -11.02 -25.55 32.48
N THR A 125 -10.17 -26.51 32.86
CA THR A 125 -10.66 -27.74 33.48
C THR A 125 -10.67 -27.52 34.98
N VAL A 126 -11.90 -27.38 35.46
CA VAL A 126 -12.36 -27.27 36.83
C VAL A 126 -11.74 -28.35 37.72
N GLU A 127 -11.20 -27.92 38.86
CA GLU A 127 -11.07 -28.73 40.08
C GLU A 127 -12.43 -29.36 40.41
N THR A 128 -12.53 -30.68 40.48
CA THR A 128 -13.31 -31.44 41.49
C THR A 128 -13.43 -32.91 41.08
N SER A 129 -12.60 -33.76 41.68
CA SER A 129 -12.76 -35.21 41.93
C SER A 129 -11.37 -35.65 42.44
N HIS A 130 -11.13 -36.17 43.64
CA HIS A 130 -12.02 -36.83 44.57
C HIS A 130 -11.20 -37.00 45.86
N GLU A 131 -11.65 -36.44 46.97
CA GLU A 131 -11.33 -36.94 48.30
C GLU A 131 -12.22 -38.19 48.49
N LEU A 132 -11.63 -39.38 48.66
CA LEU A 132 -12.18 -40.53 49.38
C LEU A 132 -11.13 -41.66 49.44
N MET A 133 -10.59 -41.87 50.63
CA MET A 133 -10.30 -43.16 51.28
C MET A 133 -9.94 -44.35 50.37
N HIS A 134 -8.66 -44.71 50.31
CA HIS A 134 -8.07 -45.93 50.89
C HIS A 134 -6.54 -45.89 50.76
#